data_AF-A0A7J4LHL9-F1
#
_entry.id   AF-A0A7J4LHL9-F1
#
_cell.length_a   1.000
_cell.length_b   1.000
_cell.length_c   1.000
_cell.angle_alpha   90.00
_cell.angle_beta   90.00
_cell.angle_gamma   90.00
#
_symmetry.space_group_name_H-M   'P 1'
#
loop_
_entity.id
_entity.type
_entity.pdbx_description
1 polymer ?
#
loop_
_entity_poly.entity_id
_entity_poly.type
_entity_poly.pdbx_seq_one_letter_code
_entity_poly.pdbx_strand_id
1 'polypeptide(L)'
;MNTRNMPKDFIEKLKTLKEKLIERFPEIDVPNLCKMMAKIAHFHYNRRKFMVTGFERELYNWLIENSYNPYTVYRWLLLEKVPDDIRFQLRQNYISQKKAFSEAFKRRHETDSVLAVSIKEIGLNLIRRM
;
A
#
# COMPACT_ATOMS: atom_id res chain seq x y z
N MET A 1 -4.68 33.68 -12.24
CA MET A 1 -3.74 32.57 -11.96
C MET A 1 -4.45 31.54 -11.09
N ASN A 2 -4.87 30.41 -11.67
CA ASN A 2 -5.50 29.32 -10.93
C ASN A 2 -4.40 28.51 -10.23
N THR A 3 -4.20 28.71 -8.93
CA THR A 3 -3.45 27.81 -8.05
C THR A 3 -4.25 26.50 -7.93
N ARG A 4 -4.21 25.69 -8.99
CA ARG A 4 -4.68 24.31 -8.94
C ARG A 4 -3.83 23.60 -7.90
N ASN A 5 -4.43 23.40 -6.72
CA ASN A 5 -3.96 22.56 -5.63
C ASN A 5 -3.05 21.45 -6.14
N MET A 6 -1.73 21.64 -5.99
CA MET A 6 -0.80 20.53 -6.05
C MET A 6 -1.33 19.47 -5.07
N PRO A 7 -1.48 18.20 -5.48
CA PRO A 7 -1.59 17.14 -4.50
C PRO A 7 -0.26 17.10 -3.74
N LYS A 8 -0.15 17.89 -2.66
CA LYS A 8 0.98 17.90 -1.73
C LYS A 8 1.41 16.46 -1.51
N ASP A 9 2.66 16.19 -1.87
CA ASP A 9 3.21 14.87 -2.15
C ASP A 9 2.77 13.87 -1.07
N PHE A 10 2.03 12.84 -1.47
CA PHE A 10 1.57 11.82 -0.53
C PHE A 10 2.75 11.15 0.18
N ILE A 11 3.95 11.20 -0.42
CA ILE A 11 5.19 10.69 0.15
C ILE A 11 5.64 11.53 1.34
N GLU A 12 5.63 12.86 1.22
CA GLU A 12 5.94 13.75 2.36
C GLU A 12 4.94 13.53 3.49
N LYS A 13 3.64 13.47 3.17
CA LYS A 13 2.59 13.19 4.16
C LYS A 13 2.78 11.82 4.81
N LEU A 14 3.12 10.80 4.04
CA LEU A 14 3.38 9.46 4.55
C LEU A 14 4.64 9.42 5.42
N LYS A 15 5.70 10.14 5.03
CA LYS A 15 6.94 10.27 5.80
C LYS A 15 6.66 10.92 7.16
N THR A 16 6.00 12.08 7.18
CA THR A 16 5.60 12.74 8.44
C THR A 16 4.71 11.85 9.29
N LEU A 17 3.79 11.11 8.69
CA LEU A 17 2.95 10.16 9.42
C LEU A 17 3.79 9.04 10.04
N LYS A 18 4.76 8.47 9.31
CA LYS A 18 5.65 7.43 9.83
C LYS A 18 6.52 7.92 10.97
N GLU A 19 7.06 9.14 10.87
CA GLU A 19 7.83 9.77 11.95
C GLU A 19 7.00 9.89 13.23
N LYS A 20 5.77 10.40 13.12
CA LYS A 20 4.83 10.49 14.25
C LYS A 20 4.43 9.12 14.82
N LEU A 21 4.27 8.12 13.95
CA LEU A 21 3.95 6.76 14.39
C LEU A 21 5.11 6.14 15.16
N ILE A 22 6.35 6.34 14.72
CA ILE A 22 7.55 5.84 15.42
C ILE A 22 7.71 6.54 16.77
N GLU A 23 7.45 7.85 16.83
CA GLU A 23 7.47 8.61 18.09
C GLU A 23 6.41 8.09 19.07
N ARG A 24 5.19 7.85 18.59
CA ARG A 24 4.08 7.39 19.44
C ARG A 24 4.18 5.91 19.81
N PHE A 25 4.63 5.08 18.88
CA PHE A 25 4.69 3.63 18.96
C PHE A 25 6.09 3.15 18.54
N PRO A 26 7.12 3.27 19.40
CA PRO A 26 8.49 2.92 19.03
C PRO A 26 8.69 1.47 18.58
N GLU A 27 7.84 0.57 19.09
CA GLU A 27 7.86 -0.86 18.75
C GLU A 27 7.11 -1.21 17.46
N ILE A 28 6.61 -0.20 16.73
CA ILE A 28 5.81 -0.44 15.53
C ILE A 28 6.64 -1.12 14.43
N ASP A 29 6.17 -2.29 14.01
CA ASP A 29 6.73 -2.99 12.86
C ASP A 29 6.28 -2.32 11.56
N VAL A 30 7.07 -1.34 11.10
CA VAL A 30 6.83 -0.59 9.86
C VAL A 30 6.70 -1.52 8.64
N PRO A 31 7.52 -2.58 8.46
CA PRO A 31 7.28 -3.60 7.43
C PRO A 31 5.87 -4.22 7.44
N ASN A 32 5.33 -4.54 8.62
CA ASN A 32 4.00 -5.12 8.77
C ASN A 32 2.86 -4.08 8.87
N LEU A 33 3.18 -2.79 9.00
CA LEU A 33 2.21 -1.68 9.08
C LEU A 33 1.20 -1.71 7.92
N CYS A 34 1.65 -2.01 6.70
CA CYS A 34 0.78 -2.10 5.53
C CYS A 34 -0.31 -3.17 5.68
N LYS A 35 0.01 -4.33 6.27
CA LYS A 35 -0.95 -5.42 6.50
C LYS A 35 -1.97 -5.04 7.57
N MET A 36 -1.51 -4.49 8.69
CA MET A 36 -2.41 -3.99 9.73
C MET A 36 -3.33 -2.90 9.20
N MET A 37 -2.77 -1.96 8.45
CA MET A 37 -3.52 -0.85 7.86
C MET A 37 -4.59 -1.31 6.87
N ALA A 38 -4.40 -2.43 6.16
CA ALA A 38 -5.45 -3.01 5.32
C ALA A 38 -6.70 -3.32 6.15
N LYS A 39 -6.52 -4.03 7.27
CA LYS A 39 -7.61 -4.40 8.18
C LYS A 39 -8.27 -3.17 8.82
N ILE A 40 -7.47 -2.23 9.30
CA ILE A 40 -7.94 -0.96 9.90
C ILE A 40 -8.73 -0.12 8.88
N ALA A 41 -8.24 -0.02 7.64
CA ALA A 41 -8.90 0.71 6.57
C ALA A 41 -10.27 0.12 6.22
N HIS A 42 -10.40 -1.20 6.19
CA HIS A 42 -11.67 -1.87 5.96
C HIS A 42 -12.62 -1.76 7.15
N PHE A 43 -12.10 -1.82 8.38
CA PHE A 43 -12.88 -1.59 9.60
C PHE A 43 -13.52 -0.20 9.62
N HIS A 44 -12.81 0.83 9.15
CA HIS A 44 -13.30 2.21 9.13
C HIS A 44 -14.65 2.36 8.41
N TYR A 45 -14.86 1.62 7.31
CA TYR A 45 -16.11 1.63 6.54
C TYR A 45 -17.08 0.50 6.89
N ASN A 46 -16.58 -0.64 7.38
CA ASN A 46 -17.41 -1.79 7.72
C ASN A 46 -17.02 -2.40 9.08
N ARG A 47 -17.51 -1.76 10.14
CA ARG A 47 -17.20 -2.13 11.53
C ARG A 47 -17.78 -3.48 11.96
N ARG A 48 -18.79 -4.01 11.24
CA ARG A 48 -19.43 -5.31 11.57
C ARG A 48 -18.64 -6.49 11.02
N LYS A 49 -17.97 -6.32 9.89
CA LYS A 49 -17.25 -7.40 9.19
C LYS A 49 -15.83 -7.61 9.72
N PHE A 50 -15.18 -6.54 10.20
CA PHE A 50 -13.80 -6.59 10.65
C PHE A 50 -13.73 -6.34 12.15
N MET A 51 -12.88 -7.10 12.83
CA MET A 51 -12.65 -6.95 14.27
C MET A 51 -11.26 -6.38 14.50
N VAL A 52 -11.17 -5.20 15.11
CA VAL A 52 -9.92 -4.50 15.40
C VAL A 52 -9.74 -4.45 16.92
N THR A 53 -8.66 -5.05 17.42
CA THR A 53 -8.39 -5.26 18.86
C THR A 53 -6.93 -5.00 19.21
N GLY A 54 -6.64 -4.80 20.50
CA GLY A 54 -5.28 -4.55 20.99
C GLY A 54 -4.60 -3.38 20.27
N PHE A 55 -3.38 -3.59 19.82
CA PHE A 55 -2.58 -2.57 19.13
C PHE A 55 -3.25 -1.99 17.88
N GLU A 56 -3.99 -2.81 17.10
CA GLU A 56 -4.68 -2.31 15.91
C GLU A 56 -5.78 -1.28 16.28
N ARG A 57 -6.41 -1.45 17.45
CA ARG A 57 -7.41 -0.51 17.97
C ARG A 57 -6.76 0.79 18.42
N GLU A 58 -5.63 0.71 19.10
CA GLU A 58 -4.86 1.88 19.52
C GLU A 58 -4.40 2.70 18.32
N LEU A 59 -3.84 2.03 17.30
CA LEU A 59 -3.46 2.66 16.05
C LEU A 59 -4.65 3.30 15.35
N TYR A 60 -5.79 2.61 15.27
CA TYR A 60 -7.01 3.18 14.70
C TYR A 60 -7.45 4.45 15.44
N ASN A 61 -7.52 4.41 16.77
CA ASN A 61 -7.92 5.55 17.58
C ASN A 61 -6.97 6.73 17.35
N TRP A 62 -5.67 6.49 17.40
CA TRP A 62 -4.65 7.52 17.16
C TRP A 62 -4.79 8.17 15.78
N LEU A 63 -5.06 7.37 14.73
CA LEU A 63 -5.30 7.90 13.38
C LEU A 63 -6.50 8.86 13.36
N ILE A 64 -7.62 8.48 13.98
CA ILE A 64 -8.83 9.30 14.02
C ILE A 64 -8.60 10.58 14.84
N GLU A 65 -7.97 10.47 16.02
CA GLU A 65 -7.62 11.61 16.87
C GLU A 65 -6.73 12.62 16.15
N ASN A 66 -5.83 12.14 15.28
CA ASN A 66 -4.94 12.97 14.46
C ASN A 66 -5.54 13.33 13.10
N SER A 67 -6.84 13.12 12.89
CA SER A 67 -7.57 13.45 11.65
C SER A 67 -7.04 12.75 10.39
N TYR A 68 -6.41 11.59 10.54
CA TYR A 68 -6.02 10.72 9.44
C TYR A 68 -7.16 9.78 9.08
N ASN A 69 -7.59 9.81 7.82
CA ASN A 69 -8.48 8.79 7.28
C ASN A 69 -7.69 7.48 7.09
N PRO A 70 -8.05 6.36 7.76
CA PRO A 70 -7.27 5.13 7.68
C PRO A 70 -7.16 4.54 6.27
N TYR A 71 -8.20 4.71 5.45
CA TYR A 71 -8.20 4.23 4.07
C TYR A 71 -7.24 5.05 3.20
N THR A 72 -7.18 6.36 3.42
CA THR A 72 -6.20 7.23 2.75
C THR A 72 -4.76 6.84 3.11
N VAL A 73 -4.48 6.60 4.40
CA VAL A 73 -3.16 6.16 4.86
C VAL A 73 -2.78 4.81 4.26
N TYR A 74 -3.73 3.86 4.25
CA TYR A 74 -3.52 2.56 3.61
C TYR A 74 -3.19 2.70 2.12
N ARG A 75 -3.90 3.57 1.39
CA ARG A 75 -3.58 3.85 -0.02
C ARG A 75 -2.19 4.44 -0.20
N TRP A 76 -1.73 5.34 0.66
CA TRP A 76 -0.37 5.87 0.60
C TRP A 76 0.69 4.77 0.81
N LEU A 77 0.47 3.89 1.78
CA LEU A 77 1.35 2.73 2.01
C LEU A 77 1.40 1.77 0.80
N LEU A 78 0.29 1.58 0.10
CA LEU A 78 0.27 0.79 -1.14
C LEU A 78 1.02 1.49 -2.27
N LEU A 79 0.88 2.82 -2.40
CA LEU A 79 1.62 3.61 -3.40
C LEU A 79 3.13 3.61 -3.14
N GLU A 80 3.56 3.50 -1.89
CA GLU A 80 4.98 3.34 -1.56
C GLU A 80 5.55 1.99 -2.04
N LYS A 81 4.70 0.99 -2.31
CA LYS A 81 5.12 -0.34 -2.78
C LYS A 81 5.01 -0.52 -4.28
N VAL A 82 4.58 0.49 -5.04
CA VAL A 82 4.53 0.40 -6.50
C VAL A 82 5.94 0.50 -7.10
N PRO A 83 6.18 -0.11 -8.27
CA PRO A 83 7.44 0.02 -9.01
C PRO A 83 7.93 1.47 -9.15
N ASP A 84 9.24 1.67 -9.10
CA ASP A 84 9.87 3.00 -9.08
C ASP A 84 9.50 3.87 -10.28
N ASP A 85 9.39 3.29 -11.46
CA ASP A 85 9.00 3.99 -12.68
C ASP A 85 7.55 4.48 -12.63
N ILE A 86 6.62 3.67 -12.08
CA ILE A 86 5.23 4.07 -11.86
C ILE A 86 5.17 5.18 -10.81
N ARG A 87 5.95 5.05 -9.73
CA ARG A 87 6.07 6.07 -8.68
C ARG A 87 6.64 7.38 -9.23
N PHE A 88 7.64 7.31 -10.10
CA PHE A 88 8.21 8.48 -10.77
C PHE A 88 7.16 9.18 -11.63
N GLN A 89 6.43 8.44 -12.46
CA GLN A 89 5.34 9.00 -13.27
C GLN A 89 4.24 9.65 -12.42
N LEU A 90 3.93 9.05 -11.27
CA LEU A 90 2.96 9.60 -10.32
C LEU A 90 3.46 10.92 -9.70
N ARG A 91 4.74 11.00 -9.33
CA ARG A 91 5.36 12.24 -8.80
C ARG A 91 5.33 13.38 -9.82
N GLN A 92 5.59 13.07 -11.08
CA GLN A 92 5.57 14.06 -12.17
C GLN A 92 4.15 14.41 -12.65
N ASN A 93 3.10 13.90 -11.99
CA ASN A 93 1.69 14.05 -12.38
C ASN A 93 1.38 13.53 -13.80
N TYR A 94 2.20 12.66 -14.38
CA TYR A 94 1.93 12.03 -15.67
C TYR A 94 0.80 11.00 -15.58
N ILE A 95 0.61 10.39 -14.41
CA ILE A 95 -0.47 9.45 -14.14
C ILE A 95 -1.18 9.80 -12.84
N SER A 96 -2.47 9.51 -12.77
CA SER A 96 -3.24 9.62 -11.52
C SER A 96 -2.94 8.46 -10.58
N GLN A 97 -3.23 8.61 -9.29
CA GLN A 97 -3.14 7.50 -8.32
C GLN A 97 -3.95 6.27 -8.76
N LYS A 98 -5.15 6.48 -9.33
CA LYS A 98 -5.99 5.38 -9.84
C LYS A 98 -5.28 4.61 -10.95
N LYS A 99 -4.63 5.34 -11.88
CA LYS A 99 -3.85 4.73 -12.96
C LYS A 99 -2.62 4.02 -12.43
N ALA A 100 -1.89 4.62 -11.47
CA ALA A 100 -0.75 3.98 -10.82
C ALA A 100 -1.13 2.64 -10.16
N PHE A 101 -2.26 2.55 -9.47
CA PHE A 101 -2.76 1.30 -8.91
C PHE A 101 -3.08 0.25 -9.98
N SER A 102 -3.74 0.67 -11.07
CA SER A 102 -4.09 -0.23 -12.18
C SER A 102 -2.84 -0.82 -12.83
N GLU A 103 -1.86 0.03 -13.16
CA GLU A 103 -0.60 -0.41 -13.79
C GLU A 103 0.22 -1.31 -12.86
N ALA A 104 0.32 -0.96 -11.58
CA ALA A 104 1.01 -1.82 -10.60
C ALA A 104 0.29 -3.16 -10.40
N PHE A 105 -1.05 -3.20 -10.49
CA PHE A 105 -1.82 -4.43 -10.41
C PHE A 105 -1.59 -5.33 -11.63
N LYS A 106 -1.65 -4.77 -12.84
CA LYS A 106 -1.38 -5.51 -14.09
C LYS A 106 -0.02 -6.18 -14.06
N ARG A 107 1.04 -5.44 -13.72
CA ARG A 107 2.42 -5.97 -13.68
C ARG A 107 2.58 -7.14 -12.71
N ARG A 108 1.92 -7.09 -11.54
CA ARG A 108 1.96 -8.23 -10.61
C ARG A 108 1.35 -9.49 -11.23
N HIS A 109 0.23 -9.36 -11.93
CA HIS A 109 -0.44 -10.50 -12.56
C HIS A 109 0.30 -11.02 -13.79
N GLU A 110 0.92 -10.13 -14.57
CA GLU A 110 1.79 -10.51 -15.69
C GLU A 110 2.99 -11.32 -15.20
N THR A 111 3.68 -10.87 -14.14
CA THR A 111 4.81 -11.61 -13.56
C THR A 111 4.39 -12.96 -12.99
N ASP A 112 3.26 -13.03 -12.27
CA ASP A 112 2.74 -14.29 -11.71
C ASP A 112 2.41 -15.29 -12.83
N SER A 113 1.83 -14.81 -13.94
CA SER A 113 1.54 -15.62 -15.12
C SER A 113 2.83 -16.16 -15.77
N VAL A 114 3.85 -15.32 -15.94
CA VAL A 114 5.13 -15.73 -16.53
C VAL A 114 5.87 -16.75 -15.65
N LEU A 115 5.90 -16.53 -14.34
CA LEU A 115 6.54 -17.45 -13.39
C LEU A 115 5.81 -18.79 -13.35
N ALA A 116 4.48 -18.79 -13.36
CA ALA A 116 3.70 -20.03 -13.39
C ALA A 116 3.97 -20.85 -14.66
N VAL A 117 4.11 -20.18 -15.81
CA VAL A 117 4.47 -20.83 -17.07
C VAL A 117 5.88 -21.42 -17.01
N SER A 118 6.87 -20.68 -16.52
CA SER A 118 8.26 -21.16 -16.46
C SER A 118 8.43 -22.36 -15.51
N ILE A 119 7.75 -22.36 -14.36
CA ILE A 119 7.74 -23.51 -13.43
C ILE A 119 7.17 -24.76 -14.12
N LYS A 120 6.07 -24.61 -14.87
CA LYS A 120 5.46 -25.72 -15.60
C LYS A 120 6.40 -26.28 -16.67
N GLU A 121 7.10 -25.42 -17.40
CA GLU A 121 8.08 -25.83 -18.41
C GLU A 121 9.28 -26.55 -17.80
N ILE A 122 9.81 -26.06 -16.67
CA ILE A 122 10.89 -26.73 -15.93
C ILE A 122 10.44 -28.11 -15.46
N GLY A 123 9.25 -28.22 -14.86
CA GLY A 123 8.69 -29.50 -14.42
C GLY A 123 8.52 -30.51 -15.55
N LEU A 124 7.99 -30.07 -16.70
CA LEU A 124 7.86 -30.92 -17.89
C LEU A 124 9.22 -31.38 -18.42
N ASN A 125 10.22 -30.50 -18.42
CA ASN A 125 11.56 -30.83 -18.89
C ASN A 125 12.29 -31.81 -17.96
N LEU A 126 12.03 -31.76 -16.64
CA LEU A 126 12.56 -32.75 -15.70
C LEU A 126 11.94 -34.13 -15.95
N ILE A 127 10.62 -34.22 -16.14
CA ILE A 127 9.93 -35.49 -16.45
C ILE A 127 10.45 -36.09 -17.77
N ARG A 128 10.67 -35.27 -18.79
CA ARG A 128 11.15 -35.73 -20.11
C ARG A 128 12.61 -36.23 -20.11
N ARG A 129 13.39 -35.88 -19.09
CA ARG A 129 14.80 -36.25 -18.95
C ARG A 129 15.02 -37.44 -18.02
N MET A 130 13.97 -37.91 -17.34
CA MET A 130 13.93 -39.17 -16.61
C MET A 130 13.50 -40.30 -17.56
#